data_AF-A0A348URN1-F1
#
_entry.id   AF-A0A348URN1-F1
#
_cell.length_a   1.000
_cell.length_b   1.000
_cell.length_c   1.000
_cell.angle_alpha   90.00
_cell.angle_beta   90.00
_cell.angle_gamma   90.00
#
_symmetry.space_group_name_H-M   'P 1'
#
loop_
_entity.id
_entity.type
_entity.pdbx_description
1 polymer ?
#
loop_
_entity_poly.entity_id
_entity_poly.type
_entity_poly.pdbx_seq_one_letter_code
_entity_poly.pdbx_strand_id
1 'polypeptide(L)'
;MGIHLIHTPPGQPRGRGKVERFFRTGRDQFLEGENAPAHTLDGLNKAFSQWLSTYHRRIHSSLGMTPLQKRLGHQSVCIPLPETIDIEPLFRMKRRCKVYLNNTVRLKRRSYEVADALPGQRLHIWFMPWNLDRIWYGPEMKPAKPTDPIQKAYRGR
;
A
#
# COMPACT_ATOMS: atom_id res chain seq x y z
N MET A 1 -0.25 18.50 0.92
CA MET A 1 -0.07 17.62 -0.25
C MET A 1 -0.11 18.37 -1.59
N GLY A 2 -0.88 19.46 -1.79
CA GLY A 2 -0.75 20.29 -3.00
C GLY A 2 -1.02 19.57 -4.33
N ILE A 3 -1.66 18.39 -4.29
CA ILE A 3 -1.96 17.58 -5.48
C ILE A 3 -3.32 18.02 -6.01
N HIS A 4 -3.35 18.48 -7.25
CA HIS A 4 -4.59 18.74 -7.97
C HIS A 4 -5.10 17.45 -8.62
N LEU A 5 -6.28 17.00 -8.22
CA LEU A 5 -6.94 15.86 -8.84
C LEU A 5 -7.61 16.30 -10.15
N ILE A 6 -6.90 16.13 -11.26
CA ILE A 6 -7.42 16.47 -12.59
C ILE A 6 -8.06 15.23 -13.20
N HIS A 7 -9.37 15.29 -13.45
CA HIS A 7 -10.10 14.24 -14.13
C HIS A 7 -10.11 14.47 -15.65
N THR A 8 -9.79 13.42 -16.42
CA THR A 8 -9.96 13.47 -17.87
C THR A 8 -11.45 13.34 -18.22
N PRO A 9 -12.05 14.26 -18.99
CA PRO A 9 -13.43 14.11 -19.45
C PRO A 9 -13.58 12.88 -20.38
N PRO A 10 -14.78 12.30 -20.45
CA PRO A 10 -15.04 11.16 -21.33
C PRO A 10 -14.74 11.51 -22.80
N GLY A 11 -14.19 10.55 -23.55
CA GLY A 11 -13.87 10.71 -24.98
C GLY A 11 -12.55 11.44 -25.30
N GLN A 12 -11.75 11.81 -24.29
CA GLN A 12 -10.45 12.48 -24.49
C GLN A 12 -9.28 11.56 -24.08
N PRO A 13 -8.75 10.69 -24.96
CA PRO A 13 -7.66 9.77 -24.62
C PRO A 13 -6.28 10.44 -24.54
N ARG A 14 -6.17 11.74 -24.86
CA ARG A 14 -4.90 12.48 -24.92
C ARG A 14 -4.21 12.43 -23.55
N GLY A 15 -3.01 11.84 -23.51
CA GLY A 15 -2.14 11.77 -22.32
C GLY A 15 -1.92 10.36 -21.75
N ARG A 16 -2.71 9.36 -22.15
CA ARG A 16 -2.61 7.99 -21.58
C ARG A 16 -1.63 7.06 -22.30
N GLY A 17 -1.23 7.41 -23.52
CA GLY A 17 -0.42 6.52 -24.38
C GLY A 17 0.92 6.06 -23.78
N LYS A 18 1.55 6.85 -22.91
CA LYS A 18 2.78 6.43 -22.21
C LYS A 18 2.50 5.29 -21.21
N VAL A 19 1.41 5.44 -20.44
CA VAL A 19 0.98 4.46 -19.43
C VAL A 19 0.48 3.19 -20.11
N GLU A 20 -0.33 3.33 -21.15
CA GLU A 20 -0.81 2.20 -21.96
C GLU A 20 0.35 1.42 -22.60
N ARG A 21 1.34 2.14 -23.15
CA ARG A 21 2.54 1.50 -23.71
C ARG A 21 3.34 0.76 -22.65
N PHE A 22 3.54 1.34 -21.46
CA PHE A 22 4.21 0.67 -20.34
C PHE A 22 3.47 -0.61 -19.94
N PHE A 23 2.15 -0.56 -19.74
CA PHE A 23 1.36 -1.74 -19.36
C PHE A 23 1.39 -2.83 -20.41
N ARG A 24 1.35 -2.47 -21.70
CA ARG A 24 1.53 -3.45 -22.78
C ARG A 24 2.90 -4.10 -22.69
N THR A 25 3.98 -3.32 -22.59
CA THR A 25 5.34 -3.89 -22.45
C THR A 25 5.48 -4.78 -21.21
N GLY A 26 4.86 -4.42 -20.09
CA GLY A 26 4.82 -5.27 -18.90
C GLY A 26 4.09 -6.58 -19.14
N ARG A 27 2.98 -6.56 -19.87
CA ARG A 27 2.29 -7.79 -20.25
C ARG A 27 3.16 -8.66 -21.15
N ASP A 28 3.60 -8.12 -22.28
CA ASP A 28 4.33 -8.86 -23.32
C ASP A 28 5.68 -9.41 -22.82
N GLN A 29 6.38 -8.70 -21.92
CA GLN A 29 7.73 -9.09 -21.49
C GLN A 29 7.80 -9.78 -20.13
N PHE A 30 6.87 -9.49 -19.22
CA PHE A 30 6.91 -10.05 -17.86
C PHE A 30 5.84 -11.13 -17.64
N LEU A 31 4.66 -11.00 -18.26
CA LEU A 31 3.56 -11.95 -18.06
C LEU A 31 3.53 -13.06 -19.13
N GLU A 32 3.90 -12.77 -20.37
CA GLU A 32 3.72 -13.66 -21.53
C GLU A 32 4.91 -14.60 -21.82
N GLY A 33 5.61 -15.08 -20.79
CA GLY A 33 6.69 -16.09 -20.94
C GLY A 33 6.19 -17.54 -20.94
N GLU A 34 6.98 -18.47 -21.48
CA GLU A 34 6.70 -19.93 -21.43
C GLU A 34 6.60 -20.46 -19.99
N ASN A 35 7.27 -19.79 -19.03
CA ASN A 35 7.20 -20.09 -17.61
C ASN A 35 6.67 -18.89 -16.82
N ALA A 36 5.82 -19.16 -15.83
CA ALA A 36 5.37 -18.13 -14.91
C ALA A 36 6.55 -17.52 -14.12
N PRO A 37 6.61 -16.19 -13.94
CA PRO A 37 7.76 -15.55 -13.28
C PRO A 37 7.95 -15.98 -11.82
N ALA A 38 6.88 -16.38 -11.13
CA ALA A 38 6.90 -17.02 -9.82
C ALA A 38 5.53 -17.61 -9.45
N HIS A 39 5.50 -18.53 -8.48
CA HIS A 39 4.27 -19.12 -7.92
C HIS A 39 3.84 -18.54 -6.58
N THR A 40 4.62 -17.60 -6.02
CA THR A 40 4.30 -16.90 -4.76
C THR A 40 4.23 -15.40 -5.01
N LEU A 41 3.42 -14.69 -4.23
CA LEU A 41 3.31 -13.23 -4.33
C LEU A 41 4.66 -12.53 -4.07
N ASP A 42 5.43 -13.02 -3.10
CA ASP A 42 6.77 -12.51 -2.82
C ASP A 42 7.73 -12.72 -4.00
N GLY A 43 7.71 -13.91 -4.60
CA GLY A 43 8.47 -14.20 -5.81
C GLY A 43 8.08 -13.29 -6.98
N LEU A 44 6.78 -13.06 -7.17
CA LEU A 44 6.28 -12.16 -8.21
C LEU A 44 6.76 -10.72 -7.99
N ASN A 45 6.70 -10.22 -6.76
CA ASN A 45 7.19 -8.89 -6.41
C ASN A 45 8.70 -8.74 -6.68
N LYS A 46 9.50 -9.75 -6.34
CA LYS A 46 10.94 -9.78 -6.61
C LYS A 46 11.25 -9.80 -8.10
N ALA A 47 10.65 -10.74 -8.83
CA ALA A 47 10.82 -10.86 -10.28
C ALA A 47 10.39 -9.59 -11.01
N PHE A 48 9.24 -9.01 -10.63
CA PHE A 48 8.76 -7.76 -11.19
C PHE A 48 9.70 -6.59 -10.91
N SER A 49 10.24 -6.50 -9.68
CA SER A 49 11.21 -5.46 -9.32
C SER A 49 12.50 -5.55 -10.14
N GLN A 50 12.99 -6.78 -10.38
CA GLN A 50 14.14 -7.03 -11.25
C GLN A 50 13.85 -6.65 -12.70
N TRP A 51 12.71 -7.09 -13.24
CA TRP A 51 12.28 -6.73 -14.59
C TRP A 51 12.16 -5.21 -14.77
N LEU A 52 11.54 -4.52 -13.81
CA LEU A 52 11.35 -3.07 -13.85
C LEU A 52 12.69 -2.30 -13.81
N SER A 53 13.63 -2.79 -13.00
CA SER A 53 15.01 -2.29 -12.91
C SER A 53 15.71 -2.36 -14.27
N THR A 54 15.53 -3.46 -15.01
CA THR A 54 16.06 -3.63 -16.37
C THR A 54 15.33 -2.75 -17.38
N TYR A 55 14.00 -2.73 -17.36
CA TYR A 55 13.17 -1.92 -18.26
C TYR A 55 13.56 -0.44 -18.22
N HIS A 56 13.73 0.13 -17.02
CA HIS A 56 14.09 1.53 -16.85
C HIS A 56 15.49 1.89 -17.40
N ARG A 57 16.41 0.92 -17.52
CA ARG A 57 17.78 1.10 -18.02
C ARG A 57 17.97 0.68 -19.48
N ARG A 58 16.99 -0.01 -20.08
CA ARG A 58 17.05 -0.40 -21.50
C ARG A 58 16.71 0.79 -22.39
N ILE A 59 17.44 0.95 -23.49
CA ILE A 59 17.12 1.96 -24.50
C ILE A 59 15.75 1.63 -25.11
N HIS A 60 14.81 2.57 -25.01
CA HIS A 60 13.48 2.41 -25.56
C HIS A 60 13.45 2.89 -27.01
N SER A 61 13.07 2.02 -27.95
CA SER A 61 13.14 2.27 -29.40
C SER A 61 12.48 3.59 -29.82
N SER A 62 11.28 3.89 -29.33
CA SER A 62 10.61 5.17 -29.67
C SER A 62 11.13 6.40 -28.94
N LEU A 63 11.93 6.26 -27.88
CA LEU A 63 12.50 7.40 -27.14
C LEU A 63 13.95 7.68 -27.56
N GLY A 64 14.65 6.70 -28.14
CA GLY A 64 16.08 6.79 -28.45
C GLY A 64 17.00 6.84 -27.21
N MET A 65 16.44 6.76 -26.01
CA MET A 65 17.14 6.80 -24.72
C MET A 65 16.42 5.91 -23.71
N THR A 66 16.99 5.75 -22.51
CA THR A 66 16.35 4.94 -21.46
C THR A 66 15.17 5.71 -20.81
N PRO A 67 14.10 5.02 -20.37
CA PRO A 67 13.02 5.65 -19.63
C PRO A 67 13.50 6.43 -18.40
N LEU A 68 14.50 5.90 -17.69
CA LEU A 68 15.11 6.56 -16.55
C LEU A 68 15.79 7.87 -16.93
N GLN A 69 16.62 7.87 -17.98
CA GLN A 69 17.26 9.10 -18.49
C GLN A 69 16.21 10.14 -18.90
N LYS A 70 15.17 9.72 -19.62
CA LYS A 70 14.10 10.63 -20.03
C LYS A 70 13.39 11.25 -18.83
N ARG A 71 13.17 10.47 -17.76
CA ARG A 71 12.55 10.94 -16.52
C ARG A 71 13.46 11.95 -15.81
N LEU A 72 14.73 11.61 -15.61
CA LEU A 72 15.72 12.42 -14.89
C LEU A 72 16.11 13.72 -15.63
N GLY A 73 15.99 13.75 -16.95
CA GLY A 73 16.28 14.95 -17.75
C GLY A 73 15.23 16.07 -17.66
N HIS A 74 14.10 15.87 -16.98
CA HIS A 74 13.10 16.92 -16.76
C HIS A 74 13.34 17.64 -15.43
N GLN A 75 13.21 18.97 -15.40
CA GLN A 75 13.40 19.77 -14.16
C GLN A 75 12.36 19.47 -13.06
N SER A 76 11.18 18.94 -13.42
CA SER A 76 10.13 18.51 -12.48
C SER A 76 10.37 17.11 -11.88
N VAL A 77 11.64 16.72 -11.70
CA VAL A 77 11.99 15.43 -11.11
C VAL A 77 11.78 15.47 -9.62
N CYS A 78 10.93 14.54 -9.17
CA CYS A 78 10.70 14.16 -7.77
C CYS A 78 10.79 15.34 -6.78
N ILE A 79 9.70 16.11 -6.68
CA ILE A 79 9.57 17.12 -5.63
C ILE A 79 9.64 16.38 -4.29
N PRO A 80 10.69 16.61 -3.47
CA PRO A 80 10.79 15.98 -2.17
C PRO A 80 9.62 16.48 -1.32
N LEU A 81 8.98 15.57 -0.61
CA LEU A 81 7.97 15.96 0.34
C LEU A 81 8.68 16.62 1.54
N PRO A 82 8.19 17.76 2.06
CA PRO A 82 8.71 18.33 3.30
C PRO A 82 8.66 17.27 4.42
N GLU A 83 9.74 17.16 5.20
CA GLU A 83 9.86 16.18 6.29
C GLU A 83 8.78 16.34 7.37
N THR A 84 8.17 17.51 7.46
CA THR A 84 7.08 17.82 8.38
C THR A 84 5.76 17.16 8.01
N ILE A 85 5.62 16.59 6.81
CA ILE A 85 4.36 16.00 6.34
C ILE A 85 4.39 14.49 6.59
N ASP A 86 3.64 14.06 7.61
CA ASP A 86 3.37 12.63 7.84
C ASP A 86 2.41 12.09 6.77
N ILE A 87 2.92 11.18 5.93
CA ILE A 87 2.14 10.52 4.87
C ILE A 87 1.53 9.20 5.30
N GLU A 88 1.98 8.62 6.41
CA GLU A 88 1.48 7.33 6.86
C GLU A 88 -0.05 7.33 6.97
N PRO A 89 -0.73 8.36 7.53
CA PRO A 89 -2.18 8.37 7.65
C PRO A 89 -2.92 8.17 6.32
N LEU A 90 -2.34 8.57 5.18
CA LEU A 90 -2.96 8.45 3.86
C LEU A 90 -3.12 6.99 3.42
N PHE A 91 -2.29 6.10 3.96
CA PHE A 91 -2.27 4.68 3.60
C PHE A 91 -3.04 3.80 4.59
N ARG A 92 -3.59 4.38 5.66
CA ARG A 92 -4.35 3.62 6.66
C ARG A 92 -5.68 3.18 6.07
N MET A 93 -5.98 1.88 6.20
CA MET A 93 -7.31 1.35 5.90
C MET A 93 -8.22 1.47 7.12
N LYS A 94 -9.50 1.80 6.90
CA LYS A 94 -10.51 1.89 7.94
C LYS A 94 -11.39 0.63 7.97
N ARG A 95 -11.60 0.04 9.15
CA ARG A 95 -12.52 -1.09 9.36
C ARG A 95 -13.35 -0.89 10.62
N ARG A 96 -14.61 -1.31 10.61
CA ARG A 96 -15.48 -1.30 11.80
C ARG A 96 -15.44 -2.67 12.48
N CYS A 97 -15.06 -2.72 13.76
CA CYS A 97 -14.91 -3.95 14.54
C CYS A 97 -15.73 -3.89 15.84
N LYS A 98 -16.19 -5.05 16.32
CA LYS A 98 -16.87 -5.20 17.61
C LYS A 98 -15.83 -5.42 18.70
N VAL A 99 -16.01 -4.77 19.86
CA VAL A 99 -15.22 -4.97 21.07
C VAL A 99 -15.73 -6.21 21.80
N TYR A 100 -14.81 -7.13 22.11
CA TYR A 100 -15.09 -8.34 22.89
C TYR A 100 -15.08 -8.04 24.40
N LEU A 101 -15.60 -8.98 25.20
CA LEU A 101 -15.76 -8.83 26.65
C LEU A 101 -14.44 -8.53 27.40
N ASN A 102 -13.32 -9.00 26.86
CA ASN A 102 -11.97 -8.80 27.40
C ASN A 102 -11.30 -7.51 26.92
N ASN A 103 -12.09 -6.52 26.47
CA ASN A 103 -11.63 -5.25 25.89
C ASN A 103 -10.63 -5.47 24.74
N THR A 104 -10.92 -6.43 23.86
CA THR A 104 -10.11 -6.67 22.66
C THR A 104 -10.90 -6.53 21.37
N VAL A 105 -10.18 -6.32 20.27
CA VAL A 105 -10.71 -6.33 18.90
C VAL A 105 -9.88 -7.30 18.06
N ARG A 106 -10.54 -7.98 17.12
CA ARG A 106 -9.88 -8.95 16.24
C ARG A 106 -9.77 -8.40 14.81
N LEU A 107 -8.56 -8.46 14.25
CA LEU A 107 -8.26 -8.01 12.89
C LEU A 107 -7.27 -8.99 12.24
N LYS A 108 -7.63 -9.53 11.06
CA LYS A 108 -6.79 -10.46 10.26
C LYS A 108 -6.09 -11.54 11.13
N ARG A 109 -6.88 -12.25 11.95
CA ARG A 109 -6.46 -13.32 12.88
C ARG A 109 -5.62 -12.88 14.09
N ARG A 110 -5.26 -11.60 14.21
CA ARG A 110 -4.61 -11.03 15.41
C ARG A 110 -5.63 -10.37 16.33
N SER A 111 -5.30 -10.31 17.62
CA SER A 111 -6.11 -9.66 18.66
C SER A 111 -5.35 -8.47 19.23
N TYR A 112 -6.08 -7.39 19.51
CA TYR A 112 -5.51 -6.15 20.01
C TYR A 112 -6.34 -5.63 21.17
N GLU A 113 -5.67 -5.09 22.18
CA GLU A 113 -6.29 -4.52 23.36
C GLU A 113 -6.71 -3.07 23.13
N VAL A 114 -7.95 -2.77 23.53
CA VAL A 114 -8.60 -1.47 23.46
C VAL A 114 -9.10 -1.09 24.85
N ALA A 115 -8.20 -0.59 25.69
CA ALA A 115 -8.49 -0.33 27.11
C ALA A 115 -9.68 0.62 27.32
N ASP A 116 -9.79 1.66 26.50
CA ASP A 116 -10.77 2.74 26.67
C ASP A 116 -12.13 2.47 26.00
N ALA A 117 -12.38 1.26 25.48
CA ALA A 117 -13.60 0.93 24.75
C ALA A 117 -14.49 -0.04 25.53
N LEU A 118 -15.80 0.22 25.52
CA LEU A 118 -16.77 -0.62 26.23
C LEU A 118 -17.02 -1.94 25.47
N PRO A 119 -17.13 -3.08 26.19
CA PRO A 119 -17.56 -4.34 25.60
C PRO A 119 -18.86 -4.22 24.80
N GLY A 120 -18.92 -4.86 23.62
CA GLY A 120 -20.11 -4.83 22.75
C GLY A 120 -20.19 -3.63 21.82
N GLN A 121 -19.44 -2.56 22.06
CA GLN A 121 -19.39 -1.39 21.16
C GLN A 121 -18.79 -1.76 19.80
N ARG A 122 -19.20 -1.04 18.75
CA ARG A 122 -18.57 -1.11 17.43
C ARG A 122 -17.75 0.14 17.18
N LEU A 123 -16.44 -0.01 17.05
CA LEU A 123 -15.50 1.09 16.84
C LEU A 123 -14.79 1.00 15.49
N HIS A 124 -14.26 2.13 15.04
CA HIS A 124 -13.41 2.19 13.87
C HIS A 124 -11.95 1.93 14.25
N ILE A 125 -11.32 1.09 13.45
CA ILE A 125 -9.91 0.75 13.52
C ILE A 125 -9.25 1.21 12.24
N TRP A 126 -8.08 1.80 12.37
CA TRP A 126 -7.18 2.15 11.29
C TRP A 126 -5.93 1.28 11.38
N PHE A 127 -5.45 0.78 10.25
CA PHE A 127 -4.29 -0.10 10.20
C PHE A 127 -3.60 -0.02 8.83
N MET A 128 -2.31 -0.38 8.76
CA MET A 128 -1.64 -0.53 7.46
C MET A 128 -1.93 -1.92 6.90
N PRO A 129 -2.29 -2.05 5.60
CA PRO A 129 -2.64 -3.35 5.04
C PRO A 129 -1.48 -4.36 5.04
N TRP A 130 -0.25 -3.86 4.93
CA TRP A 130 1.02 -4.61 4.92
C TRP A 130 1.70 -4.72 6.28
N ASN A 131 1.31 -3.90 7.28
CA ASN A 131 1.85 -3.96 8.63
C ASN A 131 0.73 -3.90 9.67
N LEU A 132 0.58 -4.99 10.41
CA LEU A 132 -0.45 -5.15 11.44
C LEU A 132 0.12 -5.09 12.86
N ASP A 133 1.38 -4.70 13.04
CA ASP A 133 2.00 -4.60 14.37
C ASP A 133 1.47 -3.38 15.13
N ARG A 134 1.06 -2.34 14.39
CA ARG A 134 0.44 -1.14 14.93
C ARG A 134 -0.91 -0.89 14.29
N ILE A 135 -1.93 -0.78 15.13
CA ILE A 135 -3.27 -0.34 14.72
C ILE A 135 -3.71 0.82 15.62
N TRP A 136 -4.64 1.61 15.13
CA TRP A 136 -5.20 2.75 15.85
C TRP A 136 -6.71 2.61 15.98
N TYR A 137 -7.30 3.08 17.06
CA TYR A 137 -8.72 2.99 17.32
C TYR A 137 -9.30 4.28 17.90
N GLY A 138 -10.61 4.46 17.69
CA GLY A 138 -11.35 5.63 18.18
C GLY A 138 -11.04 6.93 17.42
N PRO A 139 -11.80 8.01 17.72
CA PRO A 139 -11.63 9.30 17.05
C PRO A 139 -10.26 9.94 17.30
N GLU A 140 -9.65 9.67 18.45
CA GLU A 140 -8.35 10.19 18.86
C GLU A 140 -7.16 9.38 18.31
N MET A 141 -7.41 8.37 17.46
CA MET A 141 -6.36 7.51 16.88
C MET A 141 -5.42 6.92 17.94
N LYS A 142 -5.98 6.34 19.00
CA LYS A 142 -5.18 5.71 20.07
C LYS A 142 -4.53 4.43 19.55
N PRO A 143 -3.23 4.19 19.81
CA PRO A 143 -2.59 2.94 19.42
C PRO A 143 -3.16 1.77 20.23
N ALA A 144 -3.53 0.67 19.56
CA ALA A 144 -3.90 -0.57 20.23
C ALA A 144 -2.66 -1.42 20.47
N LYS A 145 -2.60 -2.12 21.60
CA LYS A 145 -1.50 -3.04 21.92
C LYS A 145 -1.81 -4.42 21.32
N PRO A 146 -0.92 -5.04 20.54
CA PRO A 146 -1.11 -6.43 20.14
C PRO A 146 -1.10 -7.32 21.39
N THR A 147 -2.02 -8.28 21.45
CA THR A 147 -2.14 -9.19 22.59
C THR A 147 -2.29 -10.62 22.14
N ASP A 148 -1.53 -11.51 22.77
CA ASP A 148 -1.76 -12.94 22.65
C ASP A 148 -3.02 -13.34 23.43
N PRO A 149 -4.02 -13.94 22.76
CA PRO A 149 -5.27 -14.33 23.42
C PRO A 149 -5.05 -15.35 24.55
N ILE A 150 -3.97 -16.13 24.48
CA ILE A 150 -3.58 -17.13 25.48
C ILE A 150 -3.10 -16.44 26.77
N GLN A 151 -2.20 -15.46 26.68
CA GLN A 151 -1.67 -14.78 27.88
C GLN A 151 -2.75 -14.03 28.67
N LYS A 152 -3.74 -13.42 27.99
CA LYS A 152 -4.83 -12.71 28.68
C LYS A 152 -5.79 -13.64 29.42
N ALA A 153 -5.99 -14.88 28.97
CA ALA A 153 -6.87 -15.84 29.64
C ALA A 153 -6.36 -16.23 31.04
N TYR A 154 -5.04 -16.24 31.24
CA TYR A 154 -4.42 -16.57 32.53
C TYR A 154 -4.42 -15.42 33.54
N ARG A 155 -4.66 -14.17 33.11
CA ARG A 155 -4.62 -12.99 33.99
C ARG A 155 -5.94 -12.69 34.69
N GLY A 156 -6.99 -13.43 34.36
CA GLY A 156 -8.35 -13.27 34.91
C GLY A 156 -8.76 -14.39 35.86
N ARG A 157 -7.80 -15.16 36.40
CA ARG A 157 -8.00 -16.06 37.55
C ARG A 157 -7.39 -15.46 38.80
#